data_AF-A0A2E8H7Z2-F1
#
_entry.id   AF-A0A2E8H7Z2-F1
#
_cell.length_a   1.000
_cell.length_b   1.000
_cell.length_c   1.000
_cell.angle_alpha   90.00
_cell.angle_beta   90.00
_cell.angle_gamma   90.00
#
_symmetry.space_group_name_H-M   'P 1'
#
loop_
_entity.id
_entity.type
_entity.pdbx_description
1 polymer ?
#
loop_
_entity_poly.entity_id
_entity_poly.type
_entity_poly.pdbx_seq_one_letter_code
_entity_poly.pdbx_strand_id
1 'polypeptide(L)'
;MIVATNAFGMGIDRADVRCITHLAPPSSVEAYYQEAGRAGRDGADAICLLLVSPGDMALRRRLIESDVDGRAPDPETVRHRWNLFLELMRYAEGGGCRHDAILRYFGDEAETLAGCGKCDVCLELSDDEGHDPDEVGRVVRQALCGVARVHGRYGIGAAARLLRGADDLRLQRAGLDQTPTYGVLSEKEEEWILTLLRRCVTAGWVDFSGGDRPVVVVTDEGYDVIHERRPVRLLLPAAHAGRRAAPKGVRKSGTRRKTAVPSDLDPQGARIFEALRAWRLQTAKEEGKPPYVVASDRSLRDIATLRPADVGELQMAHGIGPAKVEKFGDDILRVLRDAQDAADA
;
A
#
# COMPACT_ATOMS: atom_id res chain seq x y z
N MET A 1 -1.92 11.14 -29.14
CA MET A 1 -2.13 10.76 -27.73
C MET A 1 -3.52 11.19 -27.33
N ILE A 2 -4.32 10.29 -26.76
CA ILE A 2 -5.66 10.60 -26.25
C ILE A 2 -5.58 10.47 -24.73
N VAL A 3 -6.14 11.44 -24.01
CA VAL A 3 -6.31 11.37 -22.56
C VAL A 3 -7.80 11.20 -22.29
N ALA A 4 -8.15 10.14 -21.56
CA ALA A 4 -9.53 9.72 -21.36
C ALA A 4 -9.76 9.26 -19.93
N THR A 5 -11.00 9.40 -19.45
CA THR A 5 -11.48 8.71 -18.25
C THR A 5 -12.16 7.40 -18.65
N ASN A 6 -12.46 6.53 -17.68
CA ASN A 6 -13.11 5.24 -17.91
C ASN A 6 -14.43 5.37 -18.71
N ALA A 7 -15.16 6.48 -18.55
CA ALA A 7 -16.40 6.76 -19.28
C ALA A 7 -16.19 6.96 -20.80
N PHE A 8 -14.99 7.35 -21.24
CA PHE A 8 -14.71 7.69 -22.64
C PHE A 8 -13.99 6.57 -23.41
N GLY A 9 -13.25 5.69 -22.72
CA GLY A 9 -12.43 4.65 -23.36
C GLY A 9 -13.19 3.53 -24.06
N MET A 10 -14.48 3.33 -23.77
CA MET A 10 -15.24 2.18 -24.26
C MET A 10 -15.56 2.19 -25.77
N GLY A 11 -15.50 3.35 -26.44
CA GLY A 11 -15.94 3.50 -27.84
C GLY A 11 -14.84 3.58 -28.91
N ILE A 12 -13.57 3.57 -28.53
CA ILE A 12 -12.45 3.65 -29.48
C ILE A 12 -11.84 2.25 -29.65
N ASP A 13 -12.03 1.67 -30.83
CA ASP A 13 -11.44 0.40 -31.24
C ASP A 13 -10.40 0.66 -32.34
N ARG A 14 -9.15 0.87 -31.92
CA ARG A 14 -7.99 0.98 -32.82
C ARG A 14 -7.04 -0.16 -32.55
N ALA A 15 -6.73 -0.94 -33.59
CA ALA A 15 -5.90 -2.13 -33.43
C ALA A 15 -4.42 -1.81 -33.21
N ASP A 16 -3.97 -0.64 -33.63
CA ASP A 16 -2.57 -0.19 -33.68
C ASP A 16 -2.13 0.61 -32.44
N VAL A 17 -2.87 0.55 -31.34
CA VAL A 17 -2.50 1.23 -30.10
C VAL A 17 -1.22 0.61 -29.52
N ARG A 18 -0.13 1.38 -29.46
CA ARG A 18 1.19 0.93 -28.97
C ARG A 18 1.43 1.15 -27.48
N CYS A 19 0.67 2.02 -26.84
CA CYS A 19 0.87 2.35 -25.44
C CYS A 19 -0.45 2.71 -24.77
N ILE A 20 -0.69 2.11 -23.60
CA ILE A 20 -1.75 2.48 -22.67
C ILE A 20 -1.11 2.82 -21.34
N THR A 21 -1.35 4.04 -20.86
CA THR A 21 -0.82 4.52 -19.59
C THR A 21 -1.96 4.82 -18.64
N HIS A 22 -1.99 4.11 -17.52
CA HIS A 22 -2.85 4.39 -16.39
C HIS A 22 -2.14 5.38 -15.46
N LEU A 23 -2.56 6.65 -15.50
CA LEU A 23 -2.02 7.69 -14.61
C LEU A 23 -2.44 7.52 -13.15
N ALA A 24 -3.56 6.83 -12.92
CA ALA A 24 -4.01 6.39 -11.62
C ALA A 24 -4.51 4.94 -11.76
N PRO A 25 -4.42 4.11 -10.70
CA PRO A 25 -4.80 2.72 -10.79
C PRO A 25 -6.30 2.55 -11.06
N PRO A 26 -6.70 1.63 -11.97
CA PRO A 26 -8.10 1.26 -12.20
C PRO A 26 -8.83 0.74 -10.95
N SER A 27 -10.14 0.49 -11.06
CA SER A 27 -10.95 0.10 -9.90
C SER A 27 -10.71 -1.33 -9.43
N SER A 28 -10.19 -2.17 -10.32
CA SER A 28 -9.96 -3.59 -10.10
C SER A 28 -8.97 -4.14 -11.13
N VAL A 29 -8.58 -5.40 -10.97
CA VAL A 29 -7.72 -6.11 -11.94
C VAL A 29 -8.45 -6.30 -13.26
N GLU A 30 -9.75 -6.57 -13.25
CA GLU A 30 -10.56 -6.73 -14.47
C GLU A 30 -10.65 -5.44 -15.27
N ALA A 31 -10.85 -4.31 -14.58
CA ALA A 31 -10.85 -3.00 -15.24
C ALA A 31 -9.48 -2.73 -15.89
N TYR A 32 -8.40 -2.98 -15.16
CA TYR A 32 -7.04 -2.88 -15.70
C TYR A 32 -6.83 -3.80 -16.90
N TYR A 33 -7.22 -5.07 -16.82
CA TYR A 33 -7.06 -6.05 -17.89
C TYR A 33 -7.82 -5.65 -19.16
N GLN A 34 -9.08 -5.24 -19.02
CA GLN A 34 -9.92 -4.77 -20.14
C GLN A 34 -9.36 -3.50 -20.79
N GLU A 35 -8.89 -2.55 -19.98
CA GLU A 35 -8.32 -1.30 -20.46
C GLU A 35 -6.96 -1.54 -21.14
N ALA A 36 -6.05 -2.29 -20.51
CA ALA A 36 -4.73 -2.64 -21.03
C ALA A 36 -4.84 -3.50 -22.31
N GLY A 37 -5.82 -4.40 -22.39
CA GLY A 37 -6.08 -5.27 -23.55
C GLY A 37 -6.55 -4.55 -24.81
N ARG A 38 -6.68 -3.22 -24.79
CA ARG A 38 -6.89 -2.40 -25.99
C ARG A 38 -5.59 -2.15 -26.76
N ALA A 39 -4.44 -2.34 -26.12
CA ALA A 39 -3.13 -2.19 -26.76
C ALA A 39 -2.80 -3.42 -27.63
N GLY A 40 -2.12 -3.21 -28.75
CA GLY A 40 -1.50 -4.32 -29.50
C GLY A 40 -2.45 -5.34 -30.14
N ARG A 41 -3.71 -4.97 -30.47
CA ARG A 41 -4.69 -5.91 -31.06
C ARG A 41 -4.31 -6.39 -32.46
N ASP A 42 -3.42 -5.69 -33.13
CA ASP A 42 -2.77 -6.13 -34.38
C ASP A 42 -1.66 -7.16 -34.18
N GLY A 43 -1.36 -7.54 -32.93
CA GLY A 43 -0.33 -8.51 -32.56
C GLY A 43 1.09 -7.94 -32.48
N ALA A 44 1.28 -6.65 -32.77
CA ALA A 44 2.58 -6.00 -32.61
C ALA A 44 2.83 -5.64 -31.14
N ASP A 45 4.12 -5.50 -30.78
CA ASP A 45 4.51 -5.15 -29.42
C ASP A 45 3.85 -3.83 -28.96
N ALA A 46 3.36 -3.85 -27.73
CA ALA A 46 2.74 -2.70 -27.09
C ALA A 46 3.09 -2.68 -25.60
N ILE A 47 3.01 -1.49 -25.00
CA ILE A 47 3.36 -1.25 -23.59
C ILE A 47 2.11 -0.87 -22.82
N CYS A 48 1.91 -1.50 -21.66
CA CYS A 48 0.91 -1.11 -20.69
C CYS A 48 1.60 -0.62 -19.42
N LEU A 49 1.52 0.67 -19.11
CA LEU A 49 2.18 1.31 -17.98
C LEU A 49 1.16 1.68 -16.91
N LEU A 50 1.28 1.08 -15.72
CA LEU A 50 0.50 1.43 -14.54
C LEU A 50 1.33 2.30 -13.60
N LEU A 51 0.93 3.55 -13.39
CA LEU A 51 1.52 4.43 -12.39
C LEU A 51 0.74 4.30 -11.08
N VAL A 52 1.48 4.17 -9.99
CA VAL A 52 0.94 4.01 -8.64
C VAL A 52 1.62 5.00 -7.71
N SER A 53 0.81 5.69 -6.90
CA SER A 53 1.24 6.64 -5.88
C SER A 53 0.57 6.32 -4.53
N PRO A 54 1.21 6.66 -3.39
CA PRO A 54 0.57 6.55 -2.09
C PRO A 54 -0.73 7.37 -1.94
N GLY A 55 -0.89 8.42 -2.76
CA GLY A 55 -2.10 9.26 -2.76
C GLY A 55 -3.33 8.54 -3.33
N ASP A 56 -3.12 7.52 -4.18
CA ASP A 56 -4.20 6.83 -4.89
C ASP A 56 -5.11 6.05 -3.93
N MET A 57 -4.55 5.55 -2.83
CA MET A 57 -5.31 4.85 -1.79
C MET A 57 -6.39 5.76 -1.18
N ALA A 58 -6.01 6.99 -0.81
CA ALA A 58 -6.92 7.94 -0.18
C ALA A 58 -7.96 8.45 -1.19
N LEU A 59 -7.52 8.75 -2.42
CA LEU A 59 -8.41 9.18 -3.49
C LEU A 59 -9.45 8.10 -3.82
N ARG A 60 -9.01 6.85 -4.02
CA ARG A 60 -9.92 5.73 -4.31
C ARG A 60 -10.88 5.48 -3.17
N ARG A 61 -10.43 5.56 -1.91
CA ARG A 61 -11.29 5.40 -0.74
C ARG A 61 -12.44 6.40 -0.77
N ARG A 62 -12.11 7.69 -0.96
CA ARG A 62 -13.10 8.76 -1.11
C ARG A 62 -14.07 8.50 -2.26
N LEU A 63 -13.57 8.06 -3.43
CA LEU A 63 -14.41 7.74 -4.60
C LEU A 63 -15.35 6.55 -4.38
N ILE A 64 -14.96 5.58 -3.55
CA ILE A 64 -15.82 4.43 -3.24
C ILE A 64 -16.87 4.80 -2.18
N GLU A 65 -16.52 5.65 -1.22
CA GLU A 65 -17.42 6.09 -0.13
C GLU A 65 -18.38 7.21 -0.56
N SER A 66 -18.05 7.95 -1.62
CA SER A 66 -18.92 8.98 -2.20
C SER A 66 -19.68 8.41 -3.39
N ASP A 67 -21.02 8.39 -3.33
CA ASP A 67 -21.82 8.05 -4.51
C ASP A 67 -22.08 9.29 -5.39
N VAL A 68 -22.39 9.05 -6.67
CA VAL A 68 -22.63 10.10 -7.67
C VAL A 68 -23.90 10.91 -7.35
N ASP A 69 -24.86 10.29 -6.65
CA ASP A 69 -26.18 10.87 -6.36
C ASP A 69 -26.32 11.41 -4.92
N GLY A 70 -25.21 11.60 -4.19
CA GLY A 70 -25.22 12.19 -2.85
C GLY A 70 -25.78 11.29 -1.73
N ARG A 71 -26.12 10.04 -2.04
CA ARG A 71 -26.47 9.00 -1.05
C ARG A 71 -25.22 8.22 -0.67
N ALA A 72 -25.01 7.90 0.61
CA ALA A 72 -23.93 6.98 0.97
C ALA A 72 -24.23 5.58 0.39
N PRO A 73 -23.29 4.95 -0.34
CA PRO A 73 -23.47 3.58 -0.82
C PRO A 73 -23.64 2.61 0.35
N ASP A 74 -24.25 1.45 0.08
CA ASP A 74 -24.36 0.39 1.06
C ASP A 74 -22.95 -0.06 1.56
N PRO A 75 -22.76 -0.29 2.88
CA PRO A 75 -21.46 -0.68 3.44
C PRO A 75 -20.85 -1.96 2.83
N GLU A 76 -21.66 -2.93 2.39
CA GLU A 76 -21.17 -4.14 1.73
C GLU A 76 -20.63 -3.81 0.33
N THR A 77 -21.29 -2.91 -0.39
CA THR A 77 -20.82 -2.41 -1.70
C THR A 77 -19.50 -1.67 -1.57
N VAL A 78 -19.36 -0.79 -0.56
CA VAL A 78 -18.10 -0.10 -0.26
C VAL A 78 -17.00 -1.11 0.03
N ARG A 79 -17.27 -2.12 0.86
CA ARG A 79 -16.32 -3.18 1.22
C ARG A 79 -15.89 -4.00 0.01
N HIS A 80 -16.83 -4.42 -0.82
CA HIS A 80 -16.56 -5.19 -2.03
C HIS A 80 -15.69 -4.41 -3.03
N ARG A 81 -16.07 -3.17 -3.36
CA ARG A 81 -15.29 -2.30 -4.26
C ARG A 81 -13.89 -2.02 -3.71
N TRP A 82 -13.77 -1.85 -2.39
CA TRP A 82 -12.47 -1.65 -1.74
C TRP A 82 -11.59 -2.90 -1.85
N ASN A 83 -12.16 -4.10 -1.68
CA ASN A 83 -11.42 -5.35 -1.82
C ASN A 83 -10.88 -5.55 -3.25
N LEU A 84 -11.71 -5.29 -4.28
CA LEU A 84 -11.27 -5.35 -5.69
C LEU A 84 -10.10 -4.39 -5.97
N PHE A 85 -10.14 -3.20 -5.39
CA PHE A 85 -9.03 -2.25 -5.52
C PHE A 85 -7.77 -2.73 -4.81
N LEU A 86 -7.90 -3.30 -3.61
CA LEU A 86 -6.77 -3.87 -2.89
C LEU A 86 -6.12 -5.04 -3.66
N GLU A 87 -6.89 -5.83 -4.40
CA GLU A 87 -6.36 -6.87 -5.30
C GLU A 87 -5.51 -6.27 -6.42
N LEU A 88 -5.97 -5.19 -7.07
CA LEU A 88 -5.17 -4.48 -8.06
C LEU A 88 -3.85 -3.95 -7.47
N MET A 89 -3.91 -3.40 -6.26
CA MET A 89 -2.70 -2.90 -5.58
C MET A 89 -1.73 -4.04 -5.26
N ARG A 90 -2.22 -5.21 -4.83
CA ARG A 90 -1.40 -6.42 -4.66
C ARG A 90 -0.79 -6.90 -5.97
N TYR A 91 -1.52 -6.80 -7.08
CA TYR A 91 -1.00 -7.08 -8.42
C TYR A 91 0.15 -6.12 -8.77
N ALA A 92 -0.01 -4.82 -8.54
CA ALA A 92 1.01 -3.81 -8.84
C ALA A 92 2.27 -3.95 -7.96
N GLU A 93 2.11 -4.28 -6.67
CA GLU A 93 3.21 -4.47 -5.72
C GLU A 93 3.85 -5.88 -5.79
N GLY A 94 3.25 -6.79 -6.56
CA GLY A 94 3.71 -8.16 -6.77
C GLY A 94 5.17 -8.24 -7.23
N GLY A 95 5.86 -9.31 -6.80
CA GLY A 95 7.25 -9.59 -7.17
C GLY A 95 7.40 -10.76 -8.14
N GLY A 96 6.28 -11.33 -8.62
CA GLY A 96 6.26 -12.40 -9.63
C GLY A 96 5.86 -11.87 -11.00
N CYS A 97 5.88 -12.74 -12.01
CA CYS A 97 5.48 -12.37 -13.36
C CYS A 97 4.07 -11.76 -13.39
N ARG A 98 3.94 -10.59 -14.01
CA ARG A 98 2.65 -9.89 -14.15
C ARG A 98 1.62 -10.71 -14.93
N HIS A 99 2.06 -11.41 -15.98
CA HIS A 99 1.17 -12.21 -16.81
C HIS A 99 0.62 -13.41 -16.03
N ASP A 100 1.50 -14.16 -15.34
CA ASP A 100 1.07 -15.29 -14.52
C ASP A 100 0.18 -14.82 -13.35
N ALA A 101 0.40 -13.62 -12.80
CA ALA A 101 -0.47 -13.06 -11.77
C ALA A 101 -1.89 -12.77 -12.30
N ILE A 102 -2.03 -12.30 -13.55
CA ILE A 102 -3.33 -12.12 -14.21
C ILE A 102 -4.00 -13.47 -14.47
N LEU A 103 -3.27 -14.47 -14.97
CA LEU A 103 -3.81 -15.81 -15.21
C LEU A 103 -4.35 -16.44 -13.92
N ARG A 104 -3.58 -16.36 -12.83
CA ARG A 104 -4.04 -16.82 -11.50
C ARG A 104 -5.27 -16.08 -11.02
N TYR A 105 -5.34 -14.76 -11.23
CA TYR A 105 -6.50 -13.96 -10.85
C TYR A 105 -7.80 -14.47 -11.50
N PHE A 106 -7.74 -14.88 -12.77
CA PHE A 106 -8.90 -15.41 -13.50
C PHE A 106 -9.10 -16.93 -13.32
N GLY A 107 -8.23 -17.62 -12.58
CA GLY A 107 -8.31 -19.06 -12.32
C GLY A 107 -7.66 -19.95 -13.38
N ASP A 108 -6.89 -19.36 -14.30
CA ASP A 108 -6.22 -20.06 -15.42
C ASP A 108 -4.80 -20.52 -15.05
N GLU A 109 -4.62 -21.10 -13.86
CA GLU A 109 -3.29 -21.43 -13.31
C GLU A 109 -2.52 -22.46 -14.17
N ALA A 110 -3.25 -23.33 -14.86
CA ALA A 110 -2.70 -24.32 -15.77
C ALA A 110 -2.02 -23.70 -17.00
N GLU A 111 -2.34 -22.45 -17.34
CA GLU A 111 -1.76 -21.72 -18.48
C GLU A 111 -0.58 -20.83 -18.09
N THR A 112 -0.16 -20.86 -16.82
CA THR A 112 0.96 -20.03 -16.36
C THR A 112 2.25 -20.34 -17.12
N LEU A 113 2.97 -19.28 -17.48
CA LEU A 113 4.13 -19.35 -18.39
C LEU A 113 5.44 -19.63 -17.65
N ALA A 114 5.41 -19.75 -16.32
CA ALA A 114 6.57 -19.72 -15.44
C ALA A 114 7.45 -18.47 -15.68
N GLY A 115 6.82 -17.36 -16.04
CA GLY A 115 7.42 -16.06 -16.37
C GLY A 115 7.44 -15.73 -17.86
N CYS A 116 6.72 -14.67 -18.22
CA CYS A 116 6.51 -14.25 -19.62
C CYS A 116 7.73 -13.65 -20.33
N GLY A 117 8.81 -13.32 -19.62
CA GLY A 117 10.02 -12.71 -20.20
C GLY A 117 9.86 -11.28 -20.72
N LYS A 118 8.67 -10.67 -20.60
CA LYS A 118 8.36 -9.35 -21.17
C LYS A 118 7.91 -8.28 -20.17
N CYS A 119 7.38 -8.69 -19.01
CA CYS A 119 6.94 -7.74 -17.99
C CYS A 119 8.11 -7.15 -17.20
N ASP A 120 7.90 -6.01 -16.56
CA ASP A 120 8.87 -5.31 -15.70
C ASP A 120 9.58 -6.26 -14.72
N VAL A 121 8.82 -7.13 -14.05
CA VAL A 121 9.38 -8.10 -13.11
C VAL A 121 10.26 -9.15 -13.79
N CYS A 122 9.83 -9.68 -14.93
CA CYS A 122 10.62 -10.68 -15.65
C CYS A 122 11.89 -10.10 -16.26
N LEU A 123 11.85 -8.84 -16.69
CA LEU A 123 13.01 -8.11 -17.20
C LEU A 123 14.02 -7.85 -16.08
N GLU A 124 13.56 -7.38 -14.92
CA GLU A 124 14.45 -7.17 -13.75
C GLU A 124 15.03 -8.49 -13.23
N LEU A 125 14.28 -9.59 -13.26
CA LEU A 125 14.80 -10.93 -12.92
C LEU A 125 15.78 -11.50 -13.94
N SER A 126 15.81 -10.99 -15.18
CA SER A 126 16.79 -11.39 -16.19
C SER A 126 18.05 -10.55 -16.19
N ASP A 127 18.05 -9.42 -15.47
CA ASP A 127 19.25 -8.61 -15.30
C ASP A 127 20.17 -9.27 -14.26
N ASP A 128 21.35 -9.73 -14.70
CA ASP A 128 22.34 -10.42 -13.87
C ASP A 128 22.96 -9.52 -12.77
N GLU A 129 22.74 -8.21 -12.83
CA GLU A 129 23.26 -7.25 -11.86
C GLU A 129 22.40 -7.19 -10.59
N GLY A 130 22.56 -8.17 -9.69
CA GLY A 130 22.18 -8.02 -8.28
C GLY A 130 21.09 -8.96 -7.75
N HIS A 131 20.73 -10.01 -8.48
CA HIS A 131 19.92 -11.12 -7.95
C HIS A 131 20.77 -12.38 -7.84
N ASP A 132 21.21 -12.72 -6.63
CA ASP A 132 21.71 -14.07 -6.32
C ASP A 132 20.50 -15.02 -6.17
N PRO A 133 20.26 -15.96 -7.10
CA PRO A 133 19.11 -16.87 -7.05
C PRO A 133 19.10 -17.74 -5.79
N ASP A 134 20.27 -18.07 -5.25
CA ASP A 134 20.40 -18.90 -4.05
C ASP A 134 20.00 -18.10 -2.80
N GLU A 135 20.42 -16.85 -2.69
CA GLU A 135 19.99 -15.95 -1.62
C GLU A 135 18.49 -15.71 -1.67
N VAL A 136 17.95 -15.40 -2.85
CA VAL A 136 16.52 -15.17 -3.07
C VAL A 136 15.72 -16.41 -2.68
N GLY A 137 16.14 -17.58 -3.16
CA GLY A 137 15.54 -18.86 -2.83
C GLY A 137 15.53 -19.10 -1.33
N ARG A 138 16.67 -18.90 -0.65
CA ARG A 138 16.78 -19.09 0.81
C ARG A 138 15.82 -18.17 1.56
N VAL A 139 15.78 -16.89 1.23
CA VAL A 139 14.94 -15.90 1.92
C VAL A 139 13.45 -16.18 1.71
N VAL A 140 13.05 -16.55 0.50
CA VAL A 140 11.66 -16.95 0.20
C VAL A 140 11.28 -18.22 0.97
N ARG A 141 12.13 -19.25 0.97
CA ARG A 141 11.86 -20.49 1.71
C ARG A 141 11.77 -20.25 3.22
N GLN A 142 12.62 -19.37 3.78
CA GLN A 142 12.50 -18.94 5.18
C GLN A 142 11.13 -18.30 5.45
N ALA A 143 10.68 -17.40 4.58
CA ALA A 143 9.38 -16.75 4.71
C ALA A 143 8.21 -17.75 4.65
N LEU A 144 8.24 -18.68 3.69
CA LEU A 144 7.23 -19.73 3.54
C LEU A 144 7.22 -20.69 4.73
N CYS A 145 8.38 -21.05 5.28
CA CYS A 145 8.48 -21.81 6.53
C CYS A 145 7.85 -21.07 7.71
N GLY A 146 7.94 -19.74 7.76
CA GLY A 146 7.23 -18.91 8.75
C GLY A 146 5.71 -19.04 8.63
N VAL A 147 5.18 -18.97 7.40
CA VAL A 147 3.75 -19.19 7.12
C VAL A 147 3.33 -20.62 7.48
N ALA A 148 4.13 -21.61 7.09
CA ALA A 148 3.87 -23.01 7.43
C ALA A 148 3.77 -23.18 8.95
N ARG A 149 4.68 -22.57 9.73
CA ARG A 149 4.73 -22.70 11.19
C ARG A 149 3.52 -22.11 11.92
N VAL A 150 2.93 -21.04 11.39
CA VAL A 150 1.69 -20.49 11.97
C VAL A 150 0.46 -21.33 11.63
N HIS A 151 0.58 -22.33 10.73
CA HIS A 151 -0.35 -23.43 10.45
C HIS A 151 -1.83 -23.01 10.37
N GLY A 152 -2.17 -21.92 9.67
CA GLY A 152 -3.56 -21.47 9.57
C GLY A 152 -4.21 -21.07 10.90
N ARG A 153 -3.42 -20.70 11.92
CA ARG A 153 -3.95 -20.21 13.21
C ARG A 153 -3.84 -18.70 13.34
N TYR A 154 -2.94 -18.10 12.57
CA TYR A 154 -2.65 -16.68 12.64
C TYR A 154 -2.65 -16.06 11.24
N GLY A 155 -2.89 -14.76 11.19
CA GLY A 155 -2.80 -13.98 9.95
C GLY A 155 -1.36 -13.64 9.57
N ILE A 156 -1.22 -13.03 8.39
CA ILE A 156 0.07 -12.70 7.76
C ILE A 156 1.00 -11.85 8.64
N GLY A 157 0.45 -10.93 9.44
CA GLY A 157 1.24 -10.07 10.33
C GLY A 157 1.90 -10.85 11.47
N ALA A 158 1.25 -11.88 12.00
CA ALA A 158 1.86 -12.75 13.01
C ALA A 158 2.99 -13.60 12.41
N ALA A 159 2.83 -14.09 11.17
CA ALA A 159 3.91 -14.75 10.45
C ALA A 159 5.10 -13.80 10.22
N ALA A 160 4.84 -12.52 9.90
CA ALA A 160 5.90 -11.52 9.75
C ALA A 160 6.66 -11.27 11.08
N ARG A 161 5.95 -11.17 12.21
CA ARG A 161 6.58 -11.00 13.53
C ARG A 161 7.37 -12.22 13.97
N LEU A 162 6.87 -13.42 13.70
CA LEU A 162 7.60 -14.67 13.92
C LEU A 162 8.95 -14.63 13.18
N LEU A 163 8.93 -14.33 11.89
CA LEU A 163 10.13 -14.24 11.06
C LEU A 163 11.09 -13.14 11.53
N ARG A 164 10.55 -11.98 11.95
CA ARG A 164 11.33 -10.86 12.49
C ARG A 164 11.97 -11.19 13.84
N GLY A 165 11.35 -12.07 14.63
CA GLY A 165 11.69 -12.28 16.04
C GLY A 165 11.19 -11.16 16.93
N ALA A 166 10.05 -10.54 16.58
CA ALA A 166 9.45 -9.47 17.36
C ALA A 166 8.60 -10.04 18.52
N ASP A 167 8.57 -9.30 19.63
CA ASP A 167 7.78 -9.67 20.80
C ASP A 167 6.28 -9.70 20.47
N ASP A 168 5.67 -10.89 20.60
CA ASP A 168 4.23 -11.08 20.48
C ASP A 168 3.77 -12.14 21.50
N LEU A 169 3.00 -11.71 22.50
CA LEU A 169 2.49 -12.58 23.57
C LEU A 169 1.70 -13.78 23.04
N ARG A 170 1.06 -13.66 21.86
CA ARG A 170 0.29 -14.76 21.27
C ARG A 170 1.20 -15.82 20.67
N LEU A 171 2.34 -15.43 20.12
CA LEU A 171 3.36 -16.34 19.60
C LEU A 171 4.08 -17.05 20.75
N GLN A 172 4.42 -16.32 21.80
CA GLN A 172 5.06 -16.87 23.01
C GLN A 172 4.17 -17.91 23.71
N ARG A 173 2.88 -17.62 23.87
CA ARG A 173 1.92 -18.58 24.44
C ARG A 173 1.78 -19.87 23.63
N ALA A 174 2.05 -19.81 22.33
CA ALA A 174 2.03 -20.97 21.45
C ALA A 174 3.39 -21.67 21.32
N GLY A 175 4.44 -21.17 22.00
CA GLY A 175 5.80 -21.68 21.91
C GLY A 175 6.46 -21.45 20.55
N LEU A 176 5.94 -20.53 19.73
CA LEU A 176 6.47 -20.26 18.39
C LEU A 176 7.77 -19.46 18.43
N ASP A 177 8.03 -18.75 19.52
CA ASP A 177 9.26 -18.04 19.84
C ASP A 177 10.47 -18.97 20.10
N GLN A 178 10.19 -20.24 20.39
CA GLN A 178 11.23 -21.26 20.63
C GLN A 178 11.57 -22.05 19.35
N THR A 179 10.94 -21.74 18.22
CA THR A 179 11.16 -22.46 16.96
C THR A 179 12.40 -21.93 16.23
N PRO A 180 13.09 -22.75 15.41
CA PRO A 180 14.21 -22.28 14.58
C PRO A 180 13.83 -21.19 13.56
N THR A 181 12.52 -20.99 13.34
CA THR A 181 11.97 -20.00 12.41
C THR A 181 11.82 -18.63 13.08
N TYR A 182 11.84 -18.55 14.41
CA TYR A 182 11.75 -17.28 15.12
C TYR A 182 13.01 -16.44 14.91
N GLY A 183 12.85 -15.22 14.41
CA GLY A 183 13.98 -14.32 14.16
C GLY A 183 14.86 -14.70 12.98
N VAL A 184 14.43 -15.62 12.11
CA VAL A 184 15.21 -16.09 10.97
C VAL A 184 15.46 -14.99 9.91
N LEU A 185 14.65 -13.92 9.92
CA LEU A 185 14.80 -12.69 9.14
C LEU A 185 14.98 -11.46 10.05
N SER A 186 15.70 -11.63 11.17
CA SER A 186 15.96 -10.56 12.17
C SER A 186 16.77 -9.39 11.64
N GLU A 187 17.32 -9.46 10.44
CA GLU A 187 17.99 -8.37 9.73
C GLU A 187 17.04 -7.51 8.88
N LYS A 188 15.81 -7.97 8.61
CA LYS A 188 14.83 -7.28 7.75
C LYS A 188 13.70 -6.65 8.57
N GLU A 189 13.31 -5.42 8.25
CA GLU A 189 12.18 -4.75 8.90
C GLU A 189 10.86 -5.52 8.75
N GLU A 190 9.95 -5.40 9.73
CA GLU A 190 8.65 -6.10 9.70
C GLU A 190 7.84 -5.75 8.44
N GLU A 191 7.87 -4.48 8.00
CA GLU A 191 7.19 -4.03 6.78
C GLU A 191 7.80 -4.66 5.51
N TRP A 192 9.12 -4.86 5.49
CA TRP A 192 9.82 -5.54 4.40
C TRP A 192 9.38 -7.00 4.33
N ILE A 193 9.32 -7.69 5.48
CA ILE A 193 8.87 -9.09 5.57
C ILE A 193 7.41 -9.20 5.16
N LEU A 194 6.55 -8.28 5.62
CA LEU A 194 5.14 -8.25 5.23
C LEU A 194 4.97 -8.06 3.71
N THR A 195 5.81 -7.23 3.09
CA THR A 195 5.84 -7.05 1.64
C THR A 195 6.26 -8.34 0.93
N LEU A 196 7.30 -9.02 1.43
CA LEU A 196 7.73 -10.33 0.91
C LEU A 196 6.59 -11.36 0.98
N LEU A 197 5.92 -11.47 2.13
CA LEU A 197 4.81 -12.41 2.31
C LEU A 197 3.63 -12.09 1.36
N ARG A 198 3.32 -10.80 1.14
CA ARG A 198 2.30 -10.40 0.15
C ARG A 198 2.73 -10.76 -1.28
N ARG A 199 4.01 -10.65 -1.61
CA ARG A 199 4.53 -11.10 -2.90
C ARG A 199 4.40 -12.62 -3.07
N CYS A 200 4.58 -13.41 -2.00
CA CYS A 200 4.31 -14.84 -2.02
C CYS A 200 2.82 -15.16 -2.23
N VAL A 201 1.90 -14.31 -1.74
CA VAL A 201 0.47 -14.43 -2.05
C VAL A 201 0.20 -14.22 -3.53
N THR A 202 0.69 -13.11 -4.11
CA THR A 202 0.52 -12.84 -5.56
C THR A 202 1.20 -13.90 -6.44
N ALA A 203 2.23 -14.58 -5.94
CA ALA A 203 2.89 -15.70 -6.62
C ALA A 203 2.15 -17.04 -6.51
N GLY A 204 1.07 -17.12 -5.71
CA GLY A 204 0.29 -18.35 -5.49
C GLY A 204 0.90 -19.32 -4.47
N TRP A 205 1.92 -18.92 -3.70
CA TRP A 205 2.58 -19.78 -2.71
C TRP A 205 1.97 -19.71 -1.31
N VAL A 206 1.23 -18.64 -1.06
CA VAL A 206 0.51 -18.37 0.20
C VAL A 206 -0.92 -17.99 -0.14
N ASP A 207 -1.87 -18.50 0.62
CA ASP A 207 -3.27 -18.15 0.50
C ASP A 207 -3.87 -17.81 1.87
N PHE A 208 -5.10 -17.32 1.87
CA PHE A 208 -5.89 -17.07 3.06
C PHE A 208 -7.01 -18.08 3.20
N SER A 209 -7.21 -18.59 4.42
CA SER A 209 -8.33 -19.45 4.77
C SER A 209 -9.17 -18.81 5.88
N GLY A 210 -10.44 -19.19 5.97
CA GLY A 210 -11.39 -18.67 6.95
C GLY A 210 -12.09 -17.37 6.54
N GLY A 211 -13.25 -17.10 7.14
CA GLY A 211 -14.10 -15.93 6.86
C GLY A 211 -13.58 -14.64 7.49
N ASP A 212 -14.29 -14.12 8.50
CA ASP A 212 -14.03 -12.79 9.09
C ASP A 212 -12.63 -12.58 9.71
N ARG A 213 -11.90 -13.67 9.96
CA ARG A 213 -10.52 -13.65 10.47
C ARG A 213 -9.63 -14.51 9.56
N PRO A 214 -9.16 -13.97 8.43
CA PRO A 214 -8.36 -14.74 7.48
C PRO A 214 -7.02 -15.11 8.10
N VAL A 215 -6.76 -16.42 8.11
CA VAL A 215 -5.48 -17.02 8.52
C VAL A 215 -4.65 -17.33 7.28
N VAL A 216 -3.33 -17.28 7.39
CA VAL A 216 -2.46 -17.62 6.25
C VAL A 216 -2.15 -19.11 6.20
N VAL A 217 -2.15 -19.66 4.99
CA VAL A 217 -1.79 -21.05 4.69
C VAL A 217 -0.78 -21.08 3.54
N VAL A 218 0.04 -22.13 3.50
CA VAL A 218 0.93 -22.41 2.36
C VAL A 218 0.17 -23.31 1.39
N THR A 219 0.20 -22.97 0.10
CA THR A 219 -0.41 -23.77 -0.98
C THR A 219 0.49 -24.95 -1.34
N ASP A 220 0.00 -25.88 -2.16
CA ASP A 220 0.82 -27.00 -2.66
C ASP A 220 2.04 -26.48 -3.45
N GLU A 221 1.86 -25.45 -4.28
CA GLU A 221 2.97 -24.80 -4.99
C GLU A 221 3.99 -24.18 -4.01
N GLY A 222 3.51 -23.60 -2.91
CA GLY A 222 4.37 -23.07 -1.86
C GLY A 222 5.19 -24.16 -1.15
N TYR A 223 4.61 -25.34 -0.92
CA TYR A 223 5.35 -26.48 -0.39
C TYR A 223 6.39 -27.02 -1.37
N ASP A 224 6.09 -27.03 -2.67
CA ASP A 224 7.07 -27.40 -3.68
C ASP A 224 8.26 -26.44 -3.72
N VAL A 225 8.03 -25.14 -3.46
CA VAL A 225 9.11 -24.16 -3.27
C VAL A 225 9.90 -24.43 -1.98
N ILE A 226 9.24 -24.71 -0.86
CA ILE A 226 9.91 -25.06 0.41
C ILE A 226 10.83 -26.27 0.21
N HIS A 227 10.37 -27.27 -0.56
CA HIS A 227 11.10 -28.51 -0.82
C HIS A 227 12.02 -28.45 -2.04
N GLU A 228 12.26 -27.25 -2.60
CA GLU A 228 13.16 -27.02 -3.75
C GLU A 228 12.79 -27.84 -5.00
N ARG A 229 11.54 -28.27 -5.12
CA ARG A 229 11.00 -28.94 -6.31
C ARG A 229 10.67 -27.95 -7.43
N ARG A 230 10.53 -26.67 -7.08
CA ARG A 230 10.26 -25.57 -8.00
C ARG A 230 11.26 -24.42 -7.79
N PRO A 231 11.83 -23.83 -8.86
CA PRO A 231 12.72 -22.68 -8.71
C PRO A 231 11.95 -21.45 -8.25
N VAL A 232 12.62 -20.62 -7.44
CA VAL A 232 12.07 -19.36 -6.95
C VAL A 232 12.31 -18.26 -7.99
N ARG A 233 11.22 -17.76 -8.60
CA ARG A 233 11.25 -16.60 -9.50
C ARG A 233 10.43 -15.46 -8.89
N LEU A 234 11.04 -14.78 -7.92
CA LEU A 234 10.40 -13.68 -7.19
C LEU A 234 11.42 -12.57 -6.93
N LEU A 235 11.10 -11.34 -7.29
CA LEU A 235 11.86 -10.18 -6.83
C LEU A 235 11.67 -10.03 -5.32
N LEU A 236 12.78 -9.86 -4.60
CA LEU A 236 12.72 -9.47 -3.19
C LEU A 236 12.30 -8.01 -3.05
N PRO A 237 11.60 -7.62 -1.97
CA PRO A 237 11.31 -6.22 -1.71
C PRO A 237 12.60 -5.41 -1.65
N ALA A 238 12.58 -4.16 -2.13
CA ALA A 238 13.75 -3.30 -2.08
C ALA A 238 14.23 -3.14 -0.62
N ALA A 239 15.54 -3.24 -0.38
CA ALA A 239 16.12 -3.22 0.96
C ALA A 239 15.76 -1.97 1.79
N HIS A 240 15.35 -0.88 1.13
CA HIS A 240 14.82 0.33 1.76
C HIS A 240 13.53 0.76 1.05
N ALA A 241 12.37 0.33 1.56
CA ALA A 241 11.07 0.89 1.17
C ALA A 241 10.88 2.36 1.64
N GLY A 242 11.87 2.93 2.35
CA GLY A 242 11.97 4.35 2.64
C GLY A 242 12.80 5.09 1.59
N ARG A 243 12.12 5.84 0.70
CA ARG A 243 12.69 6.79 -0.28
C ARG A 243 13.69 6.16 -1.27
N ARG A 244 13.20 5.79 -2.46
CA ARG A 244 14.07 5.73 -3.65
C ARG A 244 14.78 7.07 -3.79
N ALA A 245 16.11 7.04 -3.69
CA ALA A 245 16.95 8.16 -4.09
C ALA A 245 16.71 8.43 -5.59
N ALA A 246 16.39 9.68 -5.92
CA ALA A 246 16.26 10.09 -7.32
C ALA A 246 17.56 9.77 -8.09
N PRO A 247 17.49 9.42 -9.38
CA PRO A 247 18.67 9.13 -10.19
C PRO A 247 19.63 10.33 -10.16
N LYS A 248 20.91 10.06 -9.87
CA LYS A 248 21.98 11.06 -9.98
C LYS A 248 22.24 11.35 -11.45
N GLY A 249 21.76 12.49 -11.94
CA GLY A 249 22.26 13.06 -13.19
C GLY A 249 21.29 14.00 -13.88
N VAL A 250 21.43 15.30 -13.64
CA VAL A 250 21.92 16.31 -14.60
C VAL A 250 22.16 17.58 -13.77
N ARG A 251 23.43 18.02 -13.72
CA ARG A 251 23.81 19.28 -13.09
C ARG A 251 23.23 20.44 -13.91
N LYS A 252 22.34 21.23 -13.31
CA LYS A 252 22.17 22.63 -13.72
C LYS A 252 22.42 23.54 -12.52
N SER A 253 23.46 24.35 -12.72
CA SER A 253 23.84 25.52 -11.93
C SER A 253 22.64 26.45 -11.69
N GLY A 254 22.49 26.95 -10.47
CA GLY A 254 21.46 27.94 -10.13
C GLY A 254 21.34 28.18 -8.63
N THR A 255 22.22 29.05 -8.11
CA THR A 255 22.06 29.92 -6.92
C THR A 255 21.11 29.48 -5.79
N ARG A 256 21.73 29.17 -4.64
CA ARG A 256 21.12 29.11 -3.30
C ARG A 256 20.11 30.24 -3.07
N ARG A 257 18.83 29.88 -2.96
CA ARG A 257 17.80 30.72 -2.31
C ARG A 257 17.16 29.88 -1.21
N LYS A 258 17.15 30.43 0.01
CA LYS A 258 16.55 29.81 1.21
C LYS A 258 15.13 29.33 0.87
N THR A 259 14.89 28.03 0.97
CA THR A 259 13.58 27.42 0.78
C THR A 259 12.66 27.81 1.92
N ALA A 260 11.85 28.84 1.71
CA ALA A 260 10.48 28.81 2.16
C ALA A 260 9.75 27.78 1.28
N VAL A 261 9.23 26.74 1.91
CA VAL A 261 8.34 25.77 1.24
C VAL A 261 6.99 26.48 1.06
N PRO A 262 6.36 26.45 -0.13
CA PRO A 262 5.00 27.00 -0.30
C PRO A 262 4.03 26.23 0.62
N SER A 263 3.28 26.95 1.45
CA SER A 263 2.18 26.35 2.22
C SER A 263 0.96 26.26 1.32
N ASP A 264 0.40 25.05 1.16
CA ASP A 264 -0.94 24.84 0.59
C ASP A 264 -2.07 25.33 1.53
N LEU A 265 -1.72 26.03 2.61
CA LEU A 265 -2.63 26.67 3.55
C LEU A 265 -2.65 28.17 3.26
N ASP A 266 -3.85 28.74 3.25
CA ASP A 266 -4.04 30.18 3.25
C ASP A 266 -3.52 30.81 4.57
N PRO A 267 -3.38 32.15 4.67
CA PRO A 267 -2.81 32.80 5.85
C PRO A 267 -3.54 32.49 7.17
N GLN A 268 -4.83 32.17 7.10
CA GLN A 268 -5.61 31.76 8.26
C GLN A 268 -5.36 30.30 8.64
N GLY A 269 -5.32 29.38 7.66
CA GLY A 269 -4.94 27.99 7.88
C GLY A 269 -3.53 27.84 8.42
N ALA A 270 -2.58 28.66 7.98
CA ALA A 270 -1.22 28.67 8.51
C ALA A 270 -1.15 29.05 10.00
N ARG A 271 -1.97 30.04 10.43
CA ARG A 271 -2.07 30.44 11.85
C ARG A 271 -2.70 29.34 12.71
N ILE A 272 -3.80 28.77 12.24
CA ILE A 272 -4.48 27.64 12.91
C ILE A 272 -3.51 26.45 13.05
N PHE A 273 -2.74 26.16 12.00
CA PHE A 273 -1.77 25.06 12.02
C PHE A 273 -0.69 25.25 13.09
N GLU A 274 -0.13 26.46 13.24
CA GLU A 274 0.86 26.74 14.29
C GLU A 274 0.24 26.71 15.70
N ALA A 275 -0.99 27.20 15.87
CA ALA A 275 -1.73 27.10 17.14
C ALA A 275 -1.97 25.64 17.54
N LEU A 276 -2.40 24.80 16.60
CA LEU A 276 -2.57 23.36 16.81
C LEU A 276 -1.25 22.64 17.10
N ARG A 277 -0.14 23.09 16.49
CA ARG A 277 1.19 22.52 16.75
C ARG A 277 1.66 22.82 18.17
N ALA A 278 1.41 24.04 18.65
CA ALA A 278 1.71 24.44 20.02
C ALA A 278 0.86 23.67 21.03
N TRP A 279 -0.45 23.57 20.80
CA TRP A 279 -1.37 22.75 21.60
C TRP A 279 -0.90 21.29 21.70
N ARG A 280 -0.61 20.66 20.56
CA ARG A 280 -0.15 19.26 20.52
C ARG A 280 1.10 19.03 21.35
N LEU A 281 2.07 19.96 21.29
CA LEU A 281 3.31 19.84 22.04
C LEU A 281 3.06 19.88 23.55
N GLN A 282 2.14 20.74 23.99
CA GLN A 282 1.76 20.87 25.38
C GLN A 282 1.02 19.61 25.88
N THR A 283 -0.01 19.16 25.15
CA THR A 283 -0.78 17.96 25.49
C THR A 283 0.08 16.69 25.50
N ALA A 284 1.05 16.58 24.58
CA ALA A 284 1.99 15.47 24.53
C ALA A 284 2.88 15.40 25.78
N LYS A 285 3.30 16.56 26.28
CA LYS A 285 4.11 16.70 27.49
C LYS A 285 3.32 16.31 28.75
N GLU A 286 2.05 16.71 28.83
CA GLU A 286 1.14 16.37 29.94
C GLU A 286 0.80 14.88 29.97
N GLU A 287 0.62 14.27 28.80
CA GLU A 287 0.33 12.83 28.64
C GLU A 287 1.57 11.92 28.68
N GLY A 288 2.78 12.50 28.76
CA GLY A 288 4.04 11.74 28.74
C GLY A 288 4.27 10.92 27.47
N LYS A 289 3.76 11.38 26.32
CA LYS A 289 3.79 10.65 25.03
C LYS A 289 4.43 11.50 23.93
N PRO A 290 5.03 10.90 22.89
CA PRO A 290 5.53 11.66 21.74
C PRO A 290 4.43 12.46 21.02
N PRO A 291 4.68 13.70 20.54
CA PRO A 291 3.66 14.57 19.95
C PRO A 291 2.83 13.96 18.81
N TYR A 292 3.46 13.16 17.96
CA TYR A 292 2.78 12.52 16.83
C TYR A 292 1.72 11.49 17.25
N VAL A 293 1.77 10.98 18.50
CA VAL A 293 0.77 10.06 19.06
C VAL A 293 -0.53 10.80 19.39
N VAL A 294 -0.44 12.03 19.88
CA VAL A 294 -1.58 12.92 20.12
C VAL A 294 -2.26 13.24 18.78
N ALA A 295 -1.53 13.86 17.85
CA ALA A 295 -2.00 14.12 16.50
C ALA A 295 -0.85 14.19 15.49
N SER A 296 -1.02 13.61 14.31
CA SER A 296 0.01 13.70 13.26
C SER A 296 0.05 15.10 12.64
N ASP A 297 1.18 15.51 12.06
CA ASP A 297 1.25 16.77 11.30
C ASP A 297 0.22 16.83 10.16
N ARG A 298 -0.09 15.67 9.57
CA ARG A 298 -1.14 15.55 8.55
C ARG A 298 -2.52 15.84 9.13
N SER A 299 -2.82 15.31 10.31
CA SER A 299 -4.07 15.59 11.03
C SER A 299 -4.20 17.08 11.35
N LEU A 300 -3.13 17.73 11.83
CA LEU A 300 -3.16 19.16 12.13
C LEU A 300 -3.36 20.03 10.88
N ARG A 301 -2.75 19.68 9.74
CA ARG A 301 -2.99 20.39 8.47
C ARG A 301 -4.41 20.20 7.97
N ASP A 302 -4.96 19.01 8.13
CA ASP A 302 -6.31 18.70 7.69
C ASP A 302 -7.35 19.45 8.54
N ILE A 303 -7.17 19.50 9.86
CA ILE A 303 -7.97 20.34 10.77
C ILE A 303 -7.85 21.83 10.39
N ALA A 304 -6.64 22.32 10.11
CA ALA A 304 -6.43 23.72 9.70
C ALA A 304 -7.06 24.08 8.35
N THR A 305 -7.25 23.08 7.48
CA THR A 305 -7.91 23.23 6.17
C THR A 305 -9.43 23.15 6.31
N LEU A 306 -9.93 22.17 7.08
CA LEU A 306 -11.36 21.90 7.27
C LEU A 306 -12.04 22.91 8.19
N ARG A 307 -11.32 23.43 9.19
CA ARG A 307 -11.81 24.40 10.20
C ARG A 307 -13.14 23.97 10.84
N PRO A 308 -13.20 22.77 11.43
CA PRO A 308 -14.44 22.21 11.95
C PRO A 308 -15.01 23.09 13.07
N ALA A 309 -16.31 23.35 13.01
CA ALA A 309 -17.04 24.12 14.00
C ALA A 309 -17.58 23.23 15.15
N ASP A 310 -17.70 21.93 14.90
CA ASP A 310 -18.22 20.96 15.86
C ASP A 310 -17.47 19.61 15.86
N VAL A 311 -17.88 18.76 16.79
CA VAL A 311 -17.32 17.43 17.01
C VAL A 311 -17.52 16.50 15.81
N GLY A 312 -18.64 16.63 15.09
CA GLY A 312 -18.94 15.82 13.91
C GLY A 312 -18.05 16.17 12.72
N GLU A 313 -17.84 17.45 12.47
CA GLU A 313 -16.89 17.92 11.45
C GLU A 313 -15.44 17.60 11.83
N LEU A 314 -15.10 17.63 13.12
CA LEU A 314 -13.77 17.28 13.60
C LEU A 314 -13.44 15.79 13.35
N GLN A 315 -14.44 14.91 13.40
CA GLN A 315 -14.28 13.48 13.05
C GLN A 315 -13.99 13.24 11.57
N MET A 316 -14.31 14.22 10.70
CA MET A 316 -13.97 14.14 9.27
C MET A 316 -12.48 14.39 9.01
N ALA A 317 -11.75 14.96 9.96
CA ALA A 317 -10.32 15.22 9.83
C ALA A 317 -9.48 13.93 9.93
N HIS A 318 -8.52 13.79 9.03
CA HIS A 318 -7.68 12.61 8.87
C HIS A 318 -6.98 12.20 10.17
N GLY A 319 -7.26 10.99 10.65
CA GLY A 319 -6.62 10.42 11.84
C GLY A 319 -7.21 10.91 13.17
N ILE A 320 -8.37 11.57 13.13
CA ILE A 320 -9.15 12.01 14.28
C ILE A 320 -10.39 11.10 14.42
N GLY A 321 -10.16 9.88 14.88
CA GLY A 321 -11.23 8.90 15.12
C GLY A 321 -11.99 9.14 16.45
N PRO A 322 -13.07 8.38 16.70
CA PRO A 322 -13.97 8.59 17.84
C PRO A 322 -13.25 8.62 19.21
N ALA A 323 -12.26 7.73 19.42
CA ALA A 323 -11.49 7.70 20.66
C ALA A 323 -10.60 8.96 20.89
N LYS A 324 -10.13 9.60 19.81
CA LYS A 324 -9.36 10.85 19.92
C LYS A 324 -10.26 12.06 20.08
N VAL A 325 -11.44 12.01 19.48
CA VAL A 325 -12.45 13.06 19.60
C VAL A 325 -13.03 13.10 21.00
N GLU A 326 -13.35 11.95 21.57
CA GLU A 326 -13.77 11.85 22.98
C GLU A 326 -12.72 12.42 23.94
N LYS A 327 -11.44 12.23 23.63
CA LYS A 327 -10.34 12.63 24.51
C LYS A 327 -9.83 14.06 24.30
N PHE A 328 -9.81 14.55 23.07
CA PHE A 328 -9.15 15.81 22.70
C PHE A 328 -10.05 16.77 21.91
N GLY A 329 -11.29 16.38 21.60
CA GLY A 329 -12.18 17.14 20.71
C GLY A 329 -12.46 18.55 21.22
N ASP A 330 -12.81 18.68 22.50
CA ASP A 330 -13.14 19.97 23.12
C ASP A 330 -11.95 20.94 23.17
N ASP A 331 -10.74 20.41 23.37
CA ASP A 331 -9.51 21.21 23.38
C ASP A 331 -9.16 21.69 21.96
N ILE A 332 -9.28 20.82 20.95
CA ILE A 332 -9.02 21.16 19.55
C ILE A 332 -10.01 22.24 19.07
N LEU A 333 -11.30 22.09 19.38
CA LEU A 333 -12.32 23.08 19.01
C LEU A 333 -12.10 24.43 19.72
N ARG A 334 -11.54 24.42 20.94
CA ARG A 334 -11.17 25.65 21.64
C ARG A 334 -10.01 26.36 20.94
N VAL A 335 -8.95 25.63 20.59
CA VAL A 335 -7.80 26.17 19.84
C VAL A 335 -8.22 26.74 18.50
N LEU A 336 -9.20 26.12 17.84
CA LEU A 336 -9.77 26.61 16.59
C LEU A 336 -10.50 27.95 16.77
N ARG A 337 -11.37 28.06 17.78
CA ARG A 337 -12.07 29.31 18.09
C ARG A 337 -11.08 30.44 18.44
N ASP A 338 -10.12 30.18 19.32
CA ASP A 338 -9.14 31.18 19.75
C ASP A 338 -8.27 31.67 18.57
N ALA A 339 -7.92 30.78 17.63
CA ALA A 339 -7.15 31.11 16.44
C ALA A 339 -7.98 31.82 15.35
N GLN A 340 -9.31 31.68 15.37
CA GLN A 340 -10.24 32.40 14.49
C GLN A 340 -10.55 33.79 15.02
N ASP A 341 -10.83 33.93 16.33
CA ASP A 341 -11.14 35.22 16.96
C ASP A 341 -9.95 36.19 16.91
N ALA A 342 -8.72 35.68 16.99
CA ALA A 342 -7.49 36.47 16.79
C ALA A 342 -7.26 36.93 15.33
N ALA A 343 -8.07 36.47 14.38
CA ALA A 343 -8.04 36.93 12.98
C ALA A 343 -9.05 38.05 12.70
N ASP A 344 -10.09 38.17 13.52
CA ASP A 344 -11.20 39.12 13.36
C ASP A 344 -11.07 40.39 14.25
N ALA A 345 -10.03 40.46 15.09
CA ALA A 345 -9.66 41.59 15.95
C ALA A 345 -8.51 42.44 15.37
#